data_AF-A0A225DKT0-F1
#
_entry.id   AF-A0A225DKT0-F1
#
_cell.length_a   1.000
_cell.length_b   1.000
_cell.length_c   1.000
_cell.angle_alpha   90.00
_cell.angle_beta   90.00
_cell.angle_gamma   90.00
#
_symmetry.space_group_name_H-M   'P 1'
#
loop_
_entity.id
_entity.type
_entity.pdbx_description
1 polymer ?
#
loop_
_entity_poly.entity_id
_entity_poly.type
_entity_poly.pdbx_seq_one_letter_code
_entity_poly.pdbx_strand_id
1 'polypeptide(L)'
;MAVAPEPYLSACVEVLHRASTTCRVWGWSGEVSAEHLADLMDAIHNIPYLVQNWERCDVPFLRESFLLAYQRKWAGRGGIALCDIFDQVVARVGE
;
A
#
# COMPACT_ATOMS: atom_id res chain seq x y z
N MET A 1 2.64 8.30 -20.52
CA MET A 1 1.76 8.63 -19.38
C MET A 1 0.42 7.97 -19.60
N ALA A 2 0.29 6.74 -19.09
CA ALA A 2 -0.98 6.10 -18.91
C ALA A 2 -1.33 6.13 -17.41
N VAL A 3 -2.58 6.48 -17.11
CA VAL A 3 -3.11 6.26 -15.76
C VAL A 3 -3.25 4.75 -15.54
N ALA A 4 -3.10 4.31 -14.29
CA ALA A 4 -3.34 2.92 -13.92
C ALA A 4 -4.72 2.46 -14.44
N PRO A 5 -4.82 1.31 -15.11
CA PRO A 5 -6.11 0.74 -15.47
C PRO A 5 -6.77 0.12 -14.24
N GLU A 6 -8.07 -0.07 -14.31
CA GLU A 6 -8.74 -0.98 -13.38
C GLU A 6 -8.31 -2.43 -13.65
N PRO A 7 -8.26 -3.29 -12.62
CA PRO A 7 -8.64 -3.02 -11.22
C PRO A 7 -7.52 -2.39 -10.36
N TYR A 8 -6.35 -2.14 -10.95
CA TYR A 8 -5.15 -1.74 -10.20
C TYR A 8 -5.22 -0.31 -9.69
N LEU A 9 -5.88 0.60 -10.41
CA LEU A 9 -6.12 1.95 -9.92
C LEU A 9 -6.89 1.92 -8.60
N SER A 10 -8.03 1.23 -8.55
CA SER A 10 -8.83 1.08 -7.34
C SER A 10 -8.02 0.43 -6.21
N ALA A 11 -7.24 -0.60 -6.50
CA ALA A 11 -6.41 -1.28 -5.51
C ALA A 11 -5.33 -0.36 -4.91
N CYS A 12 -4.63 0.41 -5.76
CA CYS A 12 -3.63 1.38 -5.35
C CYS A 12 -4.22 2.50 -4.49
N VAL A 13 -5.39 3.02 -4.88
CA VAL A 13 -6.09 4.09 -4.15
C VAL A 13 -6.55 3.59 -2.78
N GLU A 14 -7.09 2.37 -2.68
CA GLU A 14 -7.51 1.79 -1.41
C GLU A 14 -6.30 1.58 -0.46
N VAL A 15 -5.20 1.03 -0.97
CA VAL A 15 -3.95 0.87 -0.20
C VAL A 15 -3.47 2.22 0.35
N LEU A 16 -3.42 3.25 -0.52
CA LEU A 16 -3.00 4.59 -0.13
C LEU A 16 -3.93 5.17 0.95
N HIS A 17 -5.25 5.07 0.76
CA HIS A 17 -6.25 5.56 1.70
C HIS A 17 -6.10 4.92 3.09
N ARG A 18 -6.00 3.58 3.13
CA ARG A 18 -5.87 2.81 4.38
C ARG A 18 -4.57 3.12 5.10
N ALA A 19 -3.45 3.12 4.38
CA ALA A 19 -2.13 3.40 4.93
C ALA A 19 -2.04 4.84 5.47
N SER A 20 -2.47 5.85 4.72
CA SER A 20 -2.43 7.24 5.17
C SER A 20 -3.32 7.49 6.39
N THR A 21 -4.53 6.92 6.42
CA THR A 21 -5.44 7.05 7.56
C THR A 21 -4.86 6.37 8.81
N THR A 22 -4.31 5.16 8.65
CA THR A 22 -3.66 4.41 9.73
C THR A 22 -2.46 5.17 10.28
N CYS A 23 -1.59 5.67 9.39
CA CYS A 23 -0.43 6.48 9.76
C CYS A 23 -0.82 7.72 10.57
N ARG A 24 -1.90 8.42 10.19
CA ARG A 24 -2.40 9.58 10.93
C ARG A 24 -2.82 9.19 12.35
N VAL A 25 -3.58 8.11 12.51
CA VAL A 25 -4.06 7.65 13.82
C VAL A 25 -2.91 7.20 14.71
N TRP A 26 -1.99 6.40 14.16
CA TRP A 26 -0.82 5.91 14.88
C TRP A 26 0.17 7.01 15.23
N GLY A 27 0.42 7.95 14.32
CA GLY A 27 1.28 9.11 14.57
C GLY A 27 0.72 10.02 15.67
N TRP A 28 -0.61 10.13 15.79
CA TRP A 28 -1.25 10.88 16.86
C TRP A 28 -1.24 10.15 18.21
N SER A 29 -1.58 8.86 18.20
CA SER A 29 -1.70 8.07 19.43
C SER A 29 -0.36 7.68 20.05
N GLY A 30 0.70 7.56 19.24
CA GLY A 30 2.01 7.08 19.70
C GLY A 30 2.03 5.57 20.03
N GLU A 31 1.03 4.81 19.58
CA GLU A 31 0.89 3.36 19.87
C GLU A 31 1.94 2.49 19.16
N VAL A 32 2.57 3.00 18.10
CA VAL A 32 3.57 2.29 17.32
C VAL A 32 4.89 3.05 17.29
N SER A 33 5.99 2.35 17.02
CA SER A 33 7.30 2.98 16.92
C SER A 33 7.42 3.88 15.69
N ALA A 34 8.35 4.85 15.74
CA ALA A 34 8.67 5.68 14.58
C ALA A 34 9.15 4.84 13.38
N GLU A 35 9.86 3.73 13.62
CA GLU A 35 10.28 2.78 12.59
C GLU A 35 9.05 2.16 11.88
N HIS A 36 8.03 1.78 12.64
CA HIS A 36 6.81 1.19 12.08
C HIS A 36 6.06 2.17 11.18
N LEU A 37 5.99 3.45 11.57
CA LEU A 37 5.43 4.52 10.74
C LEU A 37 6.26 4.77 9.47
N ALA A 38 7.59 4.82 9.62
CA ALA A 38 8.49 5.03 8.49
C ALA A 38 8.35 3.91 7.45
N ASP A 39 8.39 2.64 7.87
CA ASP A 39 8.21 1.50 6.98
C ASP A 39 6.83 1.52 6.29
N LEU A 40 5.78 1.96 7.00
CA LEU A 40 4.45 2.07 6.42
C LEU A 40 4.42 3.11 5.30
N MET A 41 5.07 4.26 5.48
CA MET A 41 5.16 5.30 4.45
C MET A 41 6.07 4.86 3.30
N ASP A 42 7.17 4.17 3.59
CA ASP A 42 8.04 3.60 2.57
C ASP A 42 7.31 2.57 1.70
N ALA A 43 6.35 1.81 2.26
CA ALA A 43 5.55 0.87 1.49
C ALA A 43 4.63 1.53 0.44
N ILE A 44 4.23 2.80 0.64
CA ILE A 44 3.19 3.45 -0.19
C ILE A 44 3.65 4.69 -0.96
N HIS A 45 4.80 5.29 -0.63
CA HIS A 45 5.22 6.59 -1.17
C HIS A 45 5.32 6.64 -2.71
N ASN A 46 5.59 5.50 -3.36
CA ASN A 46 5.70 5.42 -4.82
C ASN A 46 4.34 5.31 -5.52
N ILE A 47 3.28 4.89 -4.81
CA ILE A 47 1.97 4.63 -5.42
C ILE A 47 1.44 5.85 -6.19
N PRO A 48 1.42 7.08 -5.65
CA PRO A 48 0.91 8.26 -6.37
C PRO A 48 1.63 8.54 -7.69
N TYR A 49 2.94 8.28 -7.74
CA TYR A 49 3.73 8.44 -8.95
C TYR A 49 3.42 7.33 -9.96
N LEU A 50 3.40 6.07 -9.52
CA LEU A 50 3.18 4.90 -10.36
C LEU A 50 1.78 4.91 -10.99
N VAL A 51 0.74 5.30 -10.26
CA VAL A 51 -0.64 5.35 -10.81
C VAL A 51 -0.81 6.40 -11.92
N GLN A 52 0.03 7.43 -11.97
CA GLN A 52 0.02 8.44 -13.04
C GLN A 52 0.97 8.11 -14.20
N ASN A 53 1.85 7.11 -14.01
CA ASN A 53 2.90 6.72 -14.95
C ASN A 53 2.92 5.19 -15.08
N TRP A 54 1.76 4.59 -15.32
CA TRP A 54 1.55 3.15 -15.18
C TRP A 54 2.41 2.31 -16.11
N GLU A 55 2.84 2.86 -17.25
CA GLU A 55 3.79 2.20 -18.14
C GLU A 55 5.14 1.86 -17.47
N ARG A 56 5.45 2.50 -16.33
CA ARG A 56 6.65 2.26 -15.51
C ARG A 56 6.37 1.34 -14.33
N CYS A 57 5.12 0.94 -14.10
CA CYS A 57 4.73 0.13 -12.96
C CYS A 57 5.01 -1.35 -13.25
N ASP A 58 5.89 -1.93 -12.45
CA ASP A 58 6.01 -3.37 -12.28
C ASP A 58 5.14 -3.77 -11.08
N VAL A 59 3.96 -4.32 -11.37
CA VAL A 59 2.98 -4.70 -10.34
C VAL A 59 3.52 -5.77 -9.40
N PRO A 60 4.13 -6.88 -9.89
CA PRO A 60 4.83 -7.83 -9.02
C PRO A 60 5.84 -7.15 -8.09
N PHE A 61 6.68 -6.24 -8.62
CA PHE A 61 7.69 -5.55 -7.80
C PHE A 61 7.05 -4.63 -6.75
N LEU A 62 6.05 -3.83 -7.12
CA LEU A 62 5.28 -2.99 -6.19
C LEU A 62 4.70 -3.85 -5.04
N ARG A 63 4.07 -4.96 -5.41
CA ARG A 63 3.40 -5.85 -4.47
C ARG A 63 4.39 -6.57 -3.54
N GLU A 64 5.44 -7.18 -4.08
CA GLU A 64 6.36 -8.01 -3.32
C GLU A 64 7.38 -7.19 -2.51
N SER A 65 7.94 -6.14 -3.11
CA SER A 65 9.07 -5.40 -2.53
C SER A 65 8.64 -4.29 -1.57
N PHE A 66 7.41 -3.78 -1.71
CA PHE A 66 6.90 -2.73 -0.84
C PHE A 66 5.76 -3.23 0.05
N LEU A 67 4.64 -3.64 -0.53
CA LEU A 67 3.44 -3.97 0.25
C LEU A 67 3.63 -5.21 1.12
N LEU A 68 4.09 -6.31 0.51
CA LEU A 68 4.30 -7.58 1.20
C LEU A 68 5.50 -7.53 2.14
N ALA A 69 6.56 -6.79 1.78
CA ALA A 69 7.73 -6.59 2.65
C ALA A 69 7.33 -5.93 3.98
N TYR A 70 6.57 -4.83 3.91
CA TYR A 70 6.00 -4.19 5.11
C TYR A 70 5.12 -5.15 5.90
N GLN A 71 4.14 -5.79 5.23
CA GLN A 71 3.19 -6.69 5.87
C GLN A 71 3.91 -7.83 6.61
N ARG A 72 4.94 -8.43 6.01
CA ARG A 72 5.73 -9.50 6.64
C ARG A 72 6.51 -9.02 7.85
N LYS A 73 7.16 -7.85 7.77
CA LYS A 73 7.94 -7.27 8.88
C LYS A 73 7.05 -7.02 10.11
N TRP A 74 5.83 -6.56 9.89
CA TRP A 74 4.91 -6.12 10.96
C TRP A 74 3.74 -7.09 11.23
N ALA A 75 3.76 -8.28 10.61
CA ALA A 75 2.78 -9.33 10.85
C ALA A 75 2.76 -9.74 12.33
N GLY A 76 1.55 -9.78 12.92
CA GLY A 76 1.36 -10.08 14.35
C GLY A 76 1.82 -8.98 15.32
N ARG A 77 2.26 -7.83 14.80
CA ARG A 77 2.74 -6.66 15.58
C ARG A 77 1.86 -5.42 15.37
N GLY A 78 0.60 -5.63 15.00
CA GLY A 78 -0.34 -4.54 14.71
C GLY A 78 -0.17 -3.92 13.31
N GLY A 79 0.67 -4.48 12.43
CA GLY A 79 0.79 -4.03 11.05
C GLY A 79 -0.48 -4.27 10.23
N ILE A 80 -0.77 -3.35 9.30
CA ILE A 80 -1.87 -3.52 8.34
C ILE A 80 -1.46 -4.42 7.17
N ALA A 81 -2.38 -5.24 6.68
CA ALA A 81 -2.12 -6.19 5.61
C ALA A 81 -2.28 -5.53 4.22
N LEU A 82 -1.33 -4.67 3.85
CA LEU A 82 -1.37 -3.90 2.60
C LEU A 82 -1.50 -4.75 1.34
N CYS A 83 -0.78 -5.88 1.30
CA CYS A 83 -0.79 -6.78 0.16
C CYS A 83 -2.18 -7.45 0.02
N ASP A 84 -2.76 -7.87 1.15
CA ASP A 84 -4.07 -8.50 1.16
C ASP A 84 -5.16 -7.50 0.75
N ILE A 85 -5.07 -6.25 1.20
CA ILE A 85 -5.98 -5.16 0.78
C ILE A 85 -5.91 -4.96 -0.74
N PHE A 86 -4.71 -4.90 -1.29
CA PHE A 86 -4.50 -4.76 -2.72
C PHE A 86 -5.15 -5.92 -3.49
N ASP A 87 -4.83 -7.16 -3.12
CA ASP A 87 -5.31 -8.37 -3.80
C ASP A 87 -6.83 -8.51 -3.72
N GLN A 88 -7.44 -8.16 -2.58
CA GLN A 88 -8.89 -8.19 -2.41
C GLN A 88 -9.60 -7.21 -3.35
N VAL A 89 -9.05 -6.00 -3.53
CA VAL A 89 -9.64 -5.02 -4.45
C VAL A 89 -9.44 -5.44 -5.90
N VAL A 90 -8.25 -5.98 -6.25
CA VAL A 90 -7.99 -6.52 -7.58
C VAL A 90 -8.98 -7.62 -7.93
N ALA A 91 -9.22 -8.56 -7.01
CA ALA A 91 -10.19 -9.64 -7.21
C ALA A 91 -11.62 -9.11 -7.36
N ARG A 92 -12.05 -8.19 -6.50
CA ARG A 92 -13.42 -7.66 -6.49
C ARG A 92 -13.76 -6.81 -7.72
N VAL A 93 -12.81 -6.04 -8.25
CA VAL A 93 -13.03 -5.12 -9.39
C VAL A 93 -12.72 -5.81 -10.72
N GLY A 94 -11.96 -6.91 -10.70
CA GLY A 94 -11.64 -7.70 -11.89
C GLY A 94 -12.72 -8.70 -12.32
N GLU A 95 -13.76 -8.92 -11.49
CA GLU A 95 -14.99 -9.67 -11.81
C GLU A 95 -15.96 -8.83 -12.65
#